data_AF-A0A442FDV1-F1
#
_entry.id   AF-A0A442FDV1-F1
#
_cell.length_a   1.000
_cell.length_b   1.000
_cell.length_c   1.000
_cell.angle_alpha   90.00
_cell.angle_beta   90.00
_cell.angle_gamma   90.00
#
_symmetry.space_group_name_H-M   'P 1'
#
loop_
_entity.id
_entity.type
_entity.pdbx_description
1 polymer ?
#
loop_
_entity_poly.entity_id
_entity_poly.type
_entity_poly.pdbx_seq_one_letter_code
_entity_poly.pdbx_strand_id
1 'polypeptide(L)'
;MNKADSQSELLDFPPHLPLALRNRTCVYCGLALMPRDRTREHVIGRCFVPDGKLQGQWNLILNACRPCNSHKADLEDDISAITLQPDSWGAHGHADVAAIENGHRKAVHSRSRRTRKSVRDSGERINIHGSLGPGIHVSFQFASPPQIDDHRAFELARLQLTAFFYMQTYNSETRQGGYWLHGYHPIMTANRSDWGNPLMVRFMRTIESWDCRLHAVTADGFFKLVTRKHPLAETWAWALEWNHNRRLIGFFGERDPAQDIVNSLPRLEAKTVYQAPNESLSYRVETPLGEDDDTLFLVFDDETALPDD
;
A
#
# COMPACT_ATOMS: atom_id res chain seq x y z
N MET A 1 0.03 -30.09 -30.43
CA MET A 1 0.89 -29.02 -29.88
C MET A 1 0.00 -28.28 -28.89
N ASN A 2 0.09 -28.67 -27.62
CA ASN A 2 -0.92 -28.31 -26.61
C ASN A 2 -0.71 -26.87 -26.17
N LYS A 3 -1.72 -26.02 -26.38
CA LYS A 3 -1.90 -24.76 -25.63
C LYS A 3 -2.01 -25.14 -24.16
N ALA A 4 -1.09 -24.67 -23.34
CA ALA A 4 -1.22 -24.77 -21.90
C ALA A 4 -2.26 -23.74 -21.46
N ASP A 5 -3.53 -24.17 -21.38
CA ASP A 5 -4.53 -23.50 -20.57
C ASP A 5 -4.11 -23.64 -19.11
N SER A 6 -3.63 -22.53 -18.56
CA SER A 6 -3.40 -22.34 -17.13
C SER A 6 -3.82 -20.92 -16.78
N GLN A 7 -5.07 -20.57 -17.10
CA GLN A 7 -5.74 -19.49 -16.39
C GLN A 7 -5.87 -19.95 -14.94
N SER A 8 -5.19 -19.23 -14.04
CA SER A 8 -5.30 -19.46 -12.60
C SER A 8 -6.69 -19.00 -12.19
N GLU A 9 -7.55 -19.90 -11.72
CA GLU A 9 -8.81 -19.49 -11.11
C GLU A 9 -8.50 -18.48 -9.99
N LEU A 10 -9.10 -17.30 -10.07
CA LEU A 10 -9.06 -16.33 -8.98
C LEU A 10 -9.73 -16.97 -7.77
N LEU A 11 -9.05 -16.91 -6.61
CA LEU A 11 -9.62 -17.42 -5.38
C LEU A 11 -10.82 -16.56 -4.99
N ASP A 12 -12.02 -17.08 -5.20
CA ASP A 12 -13.26 -16.45 -4.76
C ASP A 12 -13.54 -16.82 -3.30
N PHE A 13 -13.70 -15.81 -2.45
CA PHE A 13 -13.96 -15.96 -1.03
C PHE A 13 -15.31 -15.36 -0.67
N PRO A 14 -16.09 -15.99 0.22
CA PRO A 14 -17.37 -15.44 0.65
C PRO A 14 -17.15 -14.04 1.24
N PRO A 15 -17.79 -13.00 0.67
CA PRO A 15 -17.43 -11.59 0.95
C PRO A 15 -17.68 -11.18 2.39
N HIS A 16 -18.53 -11.92 3.12
CA HIS A 16 -18.99 -11.58 4.47
C HIS A 16 -18.35 -12.38 5.60
N LEU A 17 -17.45 -13.32 5.29
CA LEU A 17 -16.86 -14.20 6.30
C LEU A 17 -15.34 -14.03 6.39
N PRO A 18 -14.78 -13.94 7.60
CA PRO A 18 -13.34 -13.93 7.75
C PRO A 18 -12.76 -15.28 7.32
N LEU A 19 -11.70 -15.24 6.52
CA LEU A 19 -10.94 -16.42 6.14
C LEU A 19 -9.93 -16.74 7.22
N ALA A 20 -10.10 -17.87 7.90
CA ALA A 20 -9.23 -18.27 9.01
C ALA A 20 -8.37 -19.48 8.66
N LEU A 21 -7.04 -19.27 8.55
CA LEU A 21 -6.08 -20.35 8.35
C LEU A 21 -5.52 -20.85 9.69
N ARG A 22 -5.32 -22.16 9.79
CA ARG A 22 -4.78 -22.83 11.00
C ARG A 22 -3.32 -23.22 10.82
N ASN A 23 -2.53 -22.28 10.31
CA ASN A 23 -1.12 -22.47 10.02
C ASN A 23 -0.29 -22.85 11.26
N ARG A 24 0.71 -23.69 11.04
CA ARG A 24 1.64 -24.19 12.09
C ARG A 24 2.95 -23.40 12.19
N THR A 25 3.26 -22.59 11.19
CA THR A 25 4.45 -21.71 11.17
C THR A 25 4.01 -20.26 11.20
N CYS A 26 4.81 -19.37 11.79
CA CYS A 26 4.57 -17.94 11.76
C CYS A 26 4.49 -17.49 10.32
N VAL A 27 3.40 -16.84 9.94
CA VAL A 27 3.22 -16.33 8.58
C VAL A 27 4.37 -15.43 8.13
N TYR A 28 4.97 -14.65 9.02
CA TYR A 28 5.95 -13.62 8.65
C TYR A 28 7.39 -14.10 8.67
N CYS A 29 7.74 -15.06 9.53
CA CYS A 29 9.13 -15.50 9.71
C CYS A 29 9.36 -17.01 9.56
N GLY A 30 8.32 -17.78 9.26
CA GLY A 30 8.41 -19.24 9.06
C GLY A 30 8.65 -20.06 10.33
N LEU A 31 8.90 -19.43 11.48
CA LEU A 31 9.16 -20.12 12.74
C LEU A 31 7.98 -21.02 13.16
N ALA A 32 8.25 -22.28 13.51
CA ALA A 32 7.23 -23.18 14.04
C ALA A 32 6.54 -22.59 15.28
N LEU A 33 5.22 -22.61 15.31
CA LEU A 33 4.41 -21.99 16.36
C LEU A 33 4.06 -23.02 17.43
N MET A 34 4.51 -22.73 18.65
CA MET A 34 4.05 -23.42 19.85
C MET A 34 2.79 -22.73 20.40
N PRO A 35 1.87 -23.46 21.07
CA PRO A 35 0.62 -22.88 21.59
C PRO A 35 0.80 -21.61 22.43
N ARG A 36 1.90 -21.51 23.19
CA ARG A 36 2.22 -20.37 24.07
C ARG A 36 2.67 -19.10 23.33
N ASP A 37 3.29 -19.26 22.17
CA ASP A 37 3.93 -18.19 21.39
C ASP A 37 3.08 -17.77 20.18
N ARG A 38 2.02 -18.55 19.91
CA ARG A 38 1.04 -18.35 18.86
C ARG A 38 0.09 -17.20 19.20
N THR A 39 0.06 -16.20 18.35
CA THR A 39 -0.89 -15.10 18.41
C THR A 39 -1.83 -15.15 17.20
N ARG A 40 -3.07 -14.71 17.40
CA ARG A 40 -4.04 -14.53 16.31
C ARG A 40 -3.68 -13.24 15.58
N GLU A 41 -3.36 -13.39 14.31
CA GLU A 41 -3.02 -12.31 13.39
C GLU A 41 -4.26 -11.92 12.59
N HIS A 42 -4.53 -10.62 12.52
CA HIS A 42 -5.46 -10.05 11.56
C HIS A 42 -4.61 -9.31 10.52
N VAL A 43 -4.55 -9.82 9.29
CA VAL A 43 -3.66 -9.27 8.26
C VAL A 43 -3.95 -7.79 8.02
N ILE A 44 -5.23 -7.43 8.00
CA ILE A 44 -5.67 -6.04 8.14
C ILE A 44 -6.05 -5.85 9.60
N GLY A 45 -5.26 -5.08 10.35
CA GLY A 45 -5.54 -4.80 11.76
C GLY A 45 -6.93 -4.19 11.94
N ARG A 46 -7.62 -4.58 13.02
CA ARG A 46 -8.99 -4.08 13.31
C ARG A 46 -9.05 -2.56 13.48
N CYS A 47 -7.95 -1.97 13.94
CA CYS A 47 -7.80 -0.52 14.08
C CYS A 47 -6.98 0.09 12.92
N PHE A 48 -6.67 -0.66 11.86
CA PHE A 48 -5.94 -0.14 10.71
C PHE A 48 -6.85 0.67 9.76
N VAL A 49 -8.07 0.17 9.56
CA VAL A 49 -9.16 0.87 8.86
C VAL A 49 -10.09 1.54 9.89
N PRO A 50 -11.08 2.36 9.46
CA PRO A 50 -12.03 2.96 10.40
C PRO A 50 -12.86 1.92 11.17
N ASP A 51 -13.29 2.30 12.38
CA ASP A 51 -14.12 1.46 13.23
C ASP A 51 -15.40 1.05 12.48
N GLY A 52 -15.76 -0.23 12.58
CA GLY A 52 -16.97 -0.76 11.94
C GLY A 52 -16.77 -1.21 10.49
N LYS A 53 -15.74 -0.74 9.77
CA LYS A 53 -15.55 -1.07 8.35
C LYS A 53 -15.27 -2.53 8.07
N LEU A 54 -14.69 -3.27 9.01
CA LEU A 54 -14.50 -4.71 8.90
C LEU A 54 -15.71 -5.54 9.38
N GLN A 55 -16.80 -4.92 9.84
CA GLN A 55 -17.99 -5.67 10.29
C GLN A 55 -18.77 -6.18 9.09
N GLY A 56 -18.98 -7.49 9.01
CA GLY A 56 -19.67 -8.11 7.87
C GLY A 56 -18.86 -8.11 6.57
N GLN A 57 -17.55 -7.79 6.65
CA GLN A 57 -16.59 -7.86 5.56
C GLN A 57 -15.55 -8.95 5.83
N TRP A 58 -15.03 -9.57 4.78
CA TRP A 58 -13.97 -10.57 4.92
C TRP A 58 -12.65 -9.94 5.39
N ASN A 59 -11.86 -10.71 6.13
CA ASN A 59 -10.47 -10.39 6.47
C ASN A 59 -9.72 -11.71 6.61
N LEU A 60 -8.42 -11.68 6.31
CA LEU A 60 -7.55 -12.83 6.45
C LEU A 60 -7.04 -12.91 7.90
N ILE A 61 -7.31 -14.04 8.54
CA ILE A 61 -6.94 -14.35 9.92
C ILE A 61 -6.07 -15.60 9.94
N LEU A 62 -4.94 -15.52 10.63
CA LEU A 62 -3.97 -16.60 10.69
C LEU A 62 -3.13 -16.47 11.94
N ASN A 63 -2.08 -17.27 12.06
CA ASN A 63 -1.23 -17.30 13.23
C ASN A 63 0.14 -16.67 12.93
N ALA A 64 0.60 -15.84 13.86
CA ALA A 64 1.95 -15.28 13.85
C ALA A 64 2.60 -15.50 15.23
N CYS A 65 3.93 -15.48 15.27
CA CYS A 65 4.64 -15.39 16.53
C CYS A 65 4.44 -13.99 17.12
N ARG A 66 4.46 -13.89 18.45
CA ARG A 66 4.25 -12.61 19.15
C ARG A 66 5.17 -11.47 18.64
N PRO A 67 6.48 -11.66 18.44
CA PRO A 67 7.35 -10.58 17.94
C PRO A 67 6.91 -9.99 16.60
N CYS A 68 6.57 -10.84 15.62
CA CYS A 68 6.16 -10.35 14.30
C CYS A 68 4.79 -9.67 14.32
N ASN A 69 3.82 -10.22 15.07
CA ASN A 69 2.51 -9.58 15.22
C ASN A 69 2.63 -8.22 15.94
N SER A 70 3.40 -8.15 17.02
CA SER A 70 3.66 -6.88 17.73
C SER A 70 4.38 -5.86 16.85
N HIS A 71 5.33 -6.29 16.02
CA HIS A 71 6.01 -5.41 15.07
C HIS A 71 5.03 -4.85 14.02
N LYS A 72 4.19 -5.70 13.43
CA LYS A 72 3.14 -5.24 12.50
C LYS A 72 2.17 -4.27 13.17
N ALA A 73 1.71 -4.58 14.38
CA ALA A 73 0.81 -3.71 15.12
C ALA A 73 1.44 -2.32 15.40
N ASP A 74 2.74 -2.26 15.68
CA ASP A 74 3.47 -0.98 15.82
C ASP A 74 3.52 -0.19 14.51
N LEU A 75 3.64 -0.86 13.36
CA LEU A 75 3.57 -0.21 12.06
C LEU A 75 2.15 0.30 11.77
N GLU A 76 1.12 -0.50 12.06
CA GLU A 76 -0.28 -0.15 11.80
C GLU A 76 -0.77 1.06 12.60
N ASP A 77 -0.26 1.30 13.81
CA ASP A 77 -0.71 2.38 14.70
C ASP A 77 -0.61 3.78 14.06
N ASP A 78 0.61 4.22 13.74
CA ASP A 78 0.81 5.57 13.18
C ASP A 78 0.46 5.63 11.69
N ILE A 79 0.70 4.56 10.91
CA ILE A 79 0.34 4.51 9.49
C ILE A 79 -1.18 4.63 9.31
N SER A 80 -1.99 3.93 10.10
CA SER A 80 -3.46 4.07 10.07
C SER A 80 -3.87 5.50 10.38
N ALA A 81 -3.35 6.06 11.47
CA ALA A 81 -3.70 7.41 11.90
C ALA A 81 -3.34 8.46 10.85
N ILE A 82 -2.17 8.36 10.22
CA ILE A 82 -1.72 9.30 9.18
C ILE A 82 -2.54 9.14 7.90
N THR A 83 -2.78 7.91 7.44
CA THR A 83 -3.51 7.67 6.18
C THR A 83 -4.98 8.07 6.23
N LEU A 84 -5.57 8.16 7.42
CA LEU A 84 -6.94 8.67 7.61
C LEU A 84 -7.04 10.20 7.66
N GLN A 85 -5.91 10.92 7.71
CA GLN A 85 -5.94 12.39 7.69
C GLN A 85 -6.23 12.92 6.29
N PRO A 86 -6.82 14.13 6.18
CA PRO A 86 -7.00 14.78 4.90
C PRO A 86 -5.66 15.19 4.28
N ASP A 87 -5.70 15.55 3.01
CA ASP A 87 -4.57 16.17 2.32
C ASP A 87 -4.26 17.60 2.84
N SER A 88 -3.28 18.27 2.23
CA SER A 88 -2.88 19.63 2.60
C SER A 88 -3.98 20.69 2.40
N TRP A 89 -5.02 20.38 1.61
CA TRP A 89 -6.17 21.24 1.35
C TRP A 89 -7.36 20.92 2.26
N GLY A 90 -7.22 19.94 3.17
CA GLY A 90 -8.29 19.51 4.06
C GLY A 90 -9.29 18.55 3.40
N ALA A 91 -9.00 18.04 2.21
CA ALA A 91 -9.86 17.09 1.53
C ALA A 91 -9.57 15.65 1.97
N HIS A 92 -10.63 14.91 2.32
CA HIS A 92 -10.54 13.48 2.58
C HIS A 92 -10.74 12.68 1.28
N GLY A 93 -10.10 11.52 1.17
CA GLY A 93 -10.28 10.60 0.05
C GLY A 93 -11.63 9.88 0.01
N HIS A 94 -12.51 10.17 0.97
CA HIS A 94 -13.85 9.61 1.12
C HIS A 94 -14.78 10.62 1.82
N ALA A 95 -16.09 10.47 1.65
CA ALA A 95 -17.10 11.33 2.29
C ALA A 95 -17.66 10.77 3.61
N ASP A 96 -17.18 9.60 4.06
CA ASP A 96 -17.69 8.94 5.27
C ASP A 96 -17.35 9.72 6.56
N VAL A 97 -18.36 10.33 7.17
CA VAL A 97 -18.25 11.15 8.39
C VAL A 97 -17.73 10.36 9.59
N ALA A 98 -18.20 9.12 9.78
CA ALA A 98 -17.77 8.29 10.91
C ALA A 98 -16.28 7.90 10.78
N ALA A 99 -15.82 7.68 9.54
CA ALA A 99 -14.41 7.45 9.26
C ALA A 99 -13.55 8.70 9.50
N ILE A 100 -14.03 9.89 9.14
CA ILE A 100 -13.36 11.17 9.42
C ILE A 100 -13.22 11.37 10.95
N GLU A 101 -14.30 11.19 11.71
CA GLU A 101 -14.27 11.30 13.17
C GLU A 101 -13.34 10.26 13.81
N ASN A 102 -13.33 9.01 13.33
CA ASN A 102 -12.39 8.00 13.76
C ASN A 102 -10.93 8.41 13.48
N GLY A 103 -10.66 8.97 12.29
CA GLY A 103 -9.36 9.50 11.91
C GLY A 103 -8.88 10.61 12.84
N HIS A 104 -9.77 11.55 13.20
CA HIS A 104 -9.46 12.60 14.18
C HIS A 104 -9.15 12.02 15.57
N ARG A 105 -9.94 11.05 16.06
CA ARG A 105 -9.67 10.38 17.34
C ARG A 105 -8.31 9.68 17.33
N LYS A 106 -8.00 8.92 16.28
CA LYS A 106 -6.69 8.24 16.13
C LYS A 106 -5.54 9.23 16.10
N ALA A 107 -5.68 10.36 15.41
CA ALA A 107 -4.63 11.37 15.31
C ALA A 107 -4.19 11.93 16.69
N VAL A 108 -5.10 11.96 17.66
CA VAL A 108 -4.81 12.42 19.04
C VAL A 108 -4.00 11.38 19.83
N HIS A 109 -4.30 10.09 19.63
CA HIS A 109 -3.77 9.01 20.47
C HIS A 109 -2.55 8.31 19.88
N SER A 110 -2.42 8.25 18.56
CA SER A 110 -1.29 7.64 17.86
C SER A 110 -0.13 8.63 17.76
N ARG A 111 1.09 8.12 17.90
CA ARG A 111 2.32 8.93 17.85
C ARG A 111 3.07 8.67 16.55
N SER A 112 3.32 9.72 15.76
CA SER A 112 4.17 9.63 14.57
C SER A 112 5.56 9.13 14.97
N ARG A 113 6.04 8.06 14.34
CA ARG A 113 7.41 7.59 14.59
C ARG A 113 8.47 8.53 14.01
N ARG A 114 8.12 9.30 12.98
CA ARG A 114 9.00 10.29 12.35
C ARG A 114 9.26 11.50 13.26
N THR A 115 8.21 12.13 13.79
CA THR A 115 8.34 13.36 14.58
C THR A 115 8.35 13.13 16.10
N ARG A 116 7.94 11.92 16.54
CA ARG A 116 7.71 11.51 17.94
C ARG A 116 6.56 12.24 18.66
N LYS A 117 5.80 13.09 17.96
CA LYS A 117 4.62 13.81 18.45
C LYS A 117 3.33 13.01 18.19
N SER A 118 2.19 13.45 18.74
CA SER A 118 0.89 12.95 18.30
C SER A 118 0.75 13.17 16.79
N VAL A 119 0.05 12.31 16.07
CA VAL A 119 -0.15 12.50 14.61
C VAL A 119 -0.83 13.85 14.34
N ARG A 120 -1.79 14.27 15.16
CA ARG A 120 -2.43 15.59 15.07
C ARG A 120 -1.42 16.75 15.07
N ASP A 121 -0.38 16.65 15.89
CA ASP A 121 0.62 17.72 16.07
C ASP A 121 1.92 17.46 15.26
N SER A 122 1.88 16.50 14.32
CA SER A 122 3.02 16.04 13.53
C SER A 122 3.15 16.70 12.15
N GLY A 123 2.37 17.74 11.86
CA GLY A 123 2.58 18.55 10.66
C GLY A 123 3.99 19.17 10.67
N GLU A 124 4.69 19.08 9.56
CA GLU A 124 6.05 19.61 9.43
C GLU A 124 5.99 21.06 8.93
N ARG A 125 6.74 21.97 9.56
CA ARG A 125 6.89 23.35 9.10
C ARG A 125 8.31 23.56 8.58
N ILE A 126 8.43 23.98 7.33
CA ILE A 126 9.72 24.28 6.70
C ILE A 126 9.77 25.79 6.48
N ASN A 127 10.70 26.45 7.15
CA ASN A 127 10.98 27.87 6.95
C ASN A 127 12.21 28.00 6.05
N ILE A 128 12.06 28.70 4.93
CA ILE A 128 13.15 28.96 4.00
C ILE A 128 13.41 30.46 4.01
N HIS A 129 14.62 30.82 4.41
CA HIS A 129 15.09 32.20 4.41
C HIS A 129 16.05 32.39 3.26
N GLY A 130 15.80 33.39 2.42
CA GLY A 130 16.65 33.75 1.29
C GLY A 130 16.89 35.26 1.23
N SER A 131 17.95 35.66 0.52
CA SER A 131 18.17 37.03 0.11
C SER A 131 18.18 37.07 -1.41
N LEU A 132 17.31 37.90 -2.01
CA LEU A 132 17.29 38.12 -3.47
C LEU A 132 18.19 39.30 -3.88
N GLY A 133 18.92 39.90 -2.94
CA GLY A 133 19.84 41.02 -3.18
C GLY A 133 20.04 41.88 -1.92
N PRO A 134 20.90 42.91 -1.98
CA PRO A 134 21.09 43.83 -0.88
C PRO A 134 19.76 44.49 -0.48
N GLY A 135 19.29 44.20 0.73
CA GLY A 135 18.05 44.77 1.28
C GLY A 135 16.75 44.01 0.99
N ILE A 136 16.78 42.88 0.26
CA ILE A 136 15.58 42.05 0.00
C ILE A 136 15.74 40.70 0.69
N HIS A 137 15.10 40.56 1.85
CA HIS A 137 14.98 39.30 2.58
C HIS A 137 13.63 38.65 2.28
N VAL A 138 13.65 37.39 1.87
CA VAL A 138 12.44 36.60 1.62
C VAL A 138 12.38 35.46 2.63
N SER A 139 11.19 35.25 3.20
CA SER A 139 10.91 34.14 4.10
C SER A 139 9.68 33.41 3.60
N PHE A 140 9.83 32.13 3.26
CA PHE A 140 8.71 31.24 2.94
C PHE A 140 8.50 30.28 4.10
N GLN A 141 7.25 30.09 4.49
CA GLN A 141 6.86 29.06 5.45
C GLN A 141 5.95 28.06 4.75
N PHE A 142 6.40 26.82 4.66
CA PHE A 142 5.63 25.70 4.15
C PHE A 142 5.13 24.86 5.33
N ALA A 143 3.91 24.36 5.23
CA ALA A 143 3.36 23.39 6.16
C ALA A 143 2.99 22.11 5.39
N SER A 144 3.39 20.97 5.92
CA SER A 144 3.09 19.65 5.35
C SER A 144 2.24 18.86 6.36
N PRO A 145 1.26 18.07 5.90
CA PRO A 145 0.53 17.16 6.78
C PRO A 145 1.49 16.12 7.39
N PRO A 146 1.08 15.39 8.43
CA PRO A 146 1.88 14.31 9.00
C PRO A 146 2.38 13.34 7.93
N GLN A 147 3.69 13.10 7.91
CA GLN A 147 4.33 12.23 6.92
C GLN A 147 4.61 10.84 7.49
N ILE A 148 4.38 9.83 6.66
CA ILE A 148 4.78 8.45 6.94
C ILE A 148 6.24 8.29 6.54
N ASP A 149 6.99 7.52 7.32
CA ASP A 149 8.32 7.05 6.91
C ASP A 149 8.17 5.94 5.86
N ASP A 150 8.74 6.13 4.66
CA ASP A 150 8.56 5.20 3.54
C ASP A 150 9.07 3.78 3.86
N HIS A 151 10.15 3.64 4.65
CA HIS A 151 10.64 2.32 5.05
C HIS A 151 9.61 1.59 5.92
N ARG A 152 8.99 2.29 6.88
CA ARG A 152 7.88 1.72 7.68
C ARG A 152 6.67 1.37 6.81
N ALA A 153 6.32 2.23 5.85
CA ALA A 153 5.21 1.98 4.93
C ALA A 153 5.47 0.72 4.10
N PHE A 154 6.64 0.61 3.48
CA PHE A 154 6.98 -0.57 2.69
C PHE A 154 7.16 -1.84 3.53
N GLU A 155 7.57 -1.75 4.80
CA GLU A 155 7.61 -2.91 5.69
C GLU A 155 6.20 -3.40 6.05
N LEU A 156 5.26 -2.50 6.35
CA LEU A 156 3.87 -2.91 6.58
C LEU A 156 3.26 -3.57 5.33
N ALA A 157 3.48 -2.96 4.16
CA ALA A 157 3.07 -3.54 2.89
C ALA A 157 3.68 -4.93 2.68
N ARG A 158 4.98 -5.11 2.95
CA ARG A 158 5.66 -6.41 2.84
C ARG A 158 5.02 -7.46 3.74
N LEU A 159 4.69 -7.13 5.00
CA LEU A 159 4.03 -8.05 5.92
C LEU A 159 2.63 -8.42 5.42
N GLN A 160 1.81 -7.45 5.02
CA GLN A 160 0.48 -7.70 4.47
C GLN A 160 0.54 -8.60 3.23
N LEU A 161 1.39 -8.26 2.25
CA LEU A 161 1.63 -9.05 1.05
C LEU A 161 2.11 -10.47 1.38
N THR A 162 3.01 -10.62 2.36
CA THR A 162 3.50 -11.94 2.80
C THR A 162 2.34 -12.81 3.25
N ALA A 163 1.42 -12.26 4.06
CA ALA A 163 0.31 -13.04 4.56
C ALA A 163 -0.70 -13.44 3.47
N PHE A 164 -0.95 -12.53 2.51
CA PHE A 164 -1.80 -12.85 1.36
C PHE A 164 -1.17 -13.87 0.42
N PHE A 165 0.13 -13.77 0.13
CA PHE A 165 0.85 -14.76 -0.65
C PHE A 165 0.88 -16.13 0.05
N TYR A 166 1.10 -16.13 1.37
CA TYR A 166 1.03 -17.34 2.20
C TYR A 166 -0.33 -18.02 2.11
N MET A 167 -1.42 -17.24 2.07
CA MET A 167 -2.78 -17.75 1.87
C MET A 167 -2.94 -18.38 0.48
N GLN A 168 -2.49 -17.72 -0.58
CA GLN A 168 -2.58 -18.25 -1.96
C GLN A 168 -1.84 -19.58 -2.14
N THR A 169 -0.79 -19.79 -1.35
CA THR A 169 0.07 -20.98 -1.43
C THR A 169 -0.16 -21.95 -0.26
N TYR A 170 -1.25 -21.77 0.49
CA TYR A 170 -1.51 -22.55 1.70
C TYR A 170 -1.92 -23.99 1.38
N ASN A 171 -1.15 -24.95 1.87
CA ASN A 171 -1.47 -26.36 1.85
C ASN A 171 -2.21 -26.75 3.15
N SER A 172 -3.41 -27.29 3.01
CA SER A 172 -4.29 -27.65 4.14
C SER A 172 -3.82 -28.88 4.93
N GLU A 173 -3.12 -29.81 4.28
CA GLU A 173 -2.57 -31.02 4.90
C GLU A 173 -1.38 -30.68 5.81
N THR A 174 -0.41 -29.95 5.27
CA THR A 174 0.79 -29.54 6.01
C THR A 174 0.51 -28.35 6.95
N ARG A 175 -0.55 -27.58 6.65
CA ARG A 175 -0.91 -26.31 7.31
C ARG A 175 0.20 -25.27 7.20
N GLN A 176 0.76 -25.17 6.02
CA GLN A 176 1.84 -24.25 5.69
C GLN A 176 1.55 -23.57 4.35
N GLY A 177 1.83 -22.28 4.29
CA GLY A 177 1.92 -21.51 3.06
C GLY A 177 3.37 -21.25 2.68
N GLY A 178 3.57 -20.90 1.43
CA GLY A 178 4.86 -20.53 0.86
C GLY A 178 5.20 -19.04 1.05
N TYR A 179 6.39 -18.72 0.55
CA TYR A 179 6.94 -17.37 0.45
C TYR A 179 7.35 -17.15 -1.00
N TRP A 180 7.24 -15.92 -1.49
CA TRP A 180 7.78 -15.63 -2.82
C TRP A 180 9.29 -15.82 -2.81
N LEU A 181 9.82 -16.27 -3.94
CA LEU A 181 11.25 -16.41 -4.14
C LEU A 181 11.87 -15.04 -4.48
N HIS A 182 13.20 -14.98 -4.43
CA HIS A 182 14.00 -13.80 -4.78
C HIS A 182 13.76 -12.60 -3.84
N GLY A 183 13.39 -11.42 -4.37
CA GLY A 183 13.40 -10.17 -3.63
C GLY A 183 12.05 -9.48 -3.51
N TYR A 184 12.01 -8.46 -2.66
CA TYR A 184 10.92 -7.48 -2.54
C TYR A 184 11.44 -6.13 -2.99
N HIS A 185 10.86 -5.58 -4.06
CA HIS A 185 11.36 -4.43 -4.81
C HIS A 185 10.31 -3.30 -4.82
N PRO A 186 10.20 -2.50 -3.74
CA PRO A 186 9.28 -1.37 -3.70
C PRO A 186 9.69 -0.26 -4.68
N ILE A 187 8.72 0.44 -5.26
CA ILE A 187 8.97 1.52 -6.23
C ILE A 187 8.58 2.88 -5.65
N MET A 188 7.32 3.04 -5.25
CA MET A 188 6.76 4.35 -4.92
C MET A 188 5.60 4.25 -3.94
N THR A 189 5.47 5.29 -3.10
CA THR A 189 4.23 5.61 -2.39
C THR A 189 3.64 6.91 -2.97
N ALA A 190 2.31 7.03 -3.00
CA ALA A 190 1.63 8.23 -3.50
C ALA A 190 0.36 8.53 -2.69
N ASN A 191 0.13 9.81 -2.41
CA ASN A 191 -1.15 10.29 -1.88
C ASN A 191 -2.21 10.33 -2.98
N ARG A 192 -3.50 10.36 -2.61
CA ARG A 192 -4.62 10.43 -3.54
C ARG A 192 -4.53 11.61 -4.51
N SER A 193 -4.08 12.75 -4.01
CA SER A 193 -3.84 13.97 -4.80
C SER A 193 -2.83 13.77 -5.93
N ASP A 194 -2.04 12.69 -5.90
CA ASP A 194 -0.96 12.41 -6.83
C ASP A 194 -1.05 11.04 -7.52
N TRP A 195 -2.18 10.35 -7.44
CA TRP A 195 -2.34 9.04 -8.11
C TRP A 195 -2.23 9.12 -9.63
N GLY A 196 -2.46 10.28 -10.23
CA GLY A 196 -2.36 10.54 -11.67
C GLY A 196 -0.95 10.89 -12.13
N ASN A 197 0.07 10.79 -11.26
CA ASN A 197 1.43 11.06 -11.68
C ASN A 197 1.89 10.09 -12.80
N PRO A 198 2.77 10.52 -13.73
CA PRO A 198 3.16 9.71 -14.89
C PRO A 198 3.74 8.34 -14.56
N LEU A 199 4.43 8.18 -13.43
CA LEU A 199 4.99 6.90 -13.00
C LEU A 199 3.87 5.93 -12.62
N MET A 200 2.93 6.36 -11.77
CA MET A 200 1.80 5.54 -11.32
C MET A 200 0.90 5.13 -12.49
N VAL A 201 0.55 6.07 -13.37
CA VAL A 201 -0.27 5.81 -14.55
C VAL A 201 0.43 4.83 -15.49
N ARG A 202 1.74 4.98 -15.71
CA ARG A 202 2.51 4.03 -16.54
C ARG A 202 2.60 2.66 -15.87
N PHE A 203 2.82 2.58 -14.56
CA PHE A 203 2.85 1.32 -13.84
C PHE A 203 1.52 0.57 -13.98
N MET A 204 0.40 1.24 -13.71
CA MET A 204 -0.96 0.71 -13.85
C MET A 204 -1.20 0.11 -15.24
N ARG A 205 -0.91 0.87 -16.31
CA ARG A 205 -1.04 0.39 -17.70
C ARG A 205 -0.11 -0.77 -18.04
N THR A 206 1.11 -0.77 -17.52
CA THR A 206 2.09 -1.84 -17.79
C THR A 206 1.62 -3.18 -17.24
N ILE A 207 0.98 -3.19 -16.07
CA ILE A 207 0.58 -4.43 -15.39
C ILE A 207 -0.85 -4.85 -15.71
N GLU A 208 -1.62 -4.02 -16.42
CA GLU A 208 -3.04 -4.24 -16.72
C GLU A 208 -3.31 -5.58 -17.42
N SER A 209 -2.46 -5.94 -18.38
CA SER A 209 -2.51 -7.19 -19.14
C SER A 209 -1.88 -8.39 -18.43
N TRP A 210 -1.28 -8.18 -17.25
CA TRP A 210 -0.66 -9.27 -16.50
C TRP A 210 -1.73 -10.10 -15.81
N ASP A 211 -1.47 -11.40 -15.73
CA ASP A 211 -2.34 -12.39 -15.11
C ASP A 211 -2.63 -12.01 -13.65
N CYS A 212 -3.89 -11.72 -13.35
CA CYS A 212 -4.31 -11.34 -12.00
C CYS A 212 -4.31 -12.57 -11.10
N ARG A 213 -3.56 -12.51 -10.00
CA ARG A 213 -3.41 -13.63 -9.07
C ARG A 213 -4.10 -13.41 -7.75
N LEU A 214 -4.24 -12.15 -7.35
CA LEU A 214 -5.03 -11.74 -6.21
C LEU A 214 -5.68 -10.42 -6.52
N HIS A 215 -6.97 -10.34 -6.27
CA HIS A 215 -7.71 -9.09 -6.18
C HIS A 215 -8.51 -9.11 -4.88
N ALA A 216 -8.25 -8.14 -4.02
CA ALA A 216 -8.78 -8.12 -2.66
C ALA A 216 -9.20 -6.71 -2.30
N VAL A 217 -10.52 -6.48 -2.25
CA VAL A 217 -11.13 -5.24 -1.76
C VAL A 217 -11.98 -5.59 -0.55
N THR A 218 -11.77 -4.87 0.54
CA THR A 218 -12.51 -5.06 1.79
C THR A 218 -12.59 -3.75 2.56
N ALA A 219 -13.24 -3.77 3.72
CA ALA A 219 -13.44 -2.64 4.59
C ALA A 219 -14.11 -1.46 3.86
N ASP A 220 -15.14 -1.72 3.05
CA ASP A 220 -15.81 -0.75 2.18
C ASP A 220 -14.85 0.03 1.25
N GLY A 221 -13.75 -0.58 0.83
CA GLY A 221 -12.74 0.05 -0.03
C GLY A 221 -11.59 0.73 0.70
N PHE A 222 -11.62 0.80 2.04
CA PHE A 222 -10.51 1.33 2.85
C PHE A 222 -9.26 0.42 2.80
N PHE A 223 -9.39 -0.79 2.28
CA PHE A 223 -8.24 -1.62 1.96
C PHE A 223 -8.43 -2.26 0.58
N LYS A 224 -7.46 -2.04 -0.32
CA LYS A 224 -7.39 -2.72 -1.62
C LYS A 224 -6.01 -3.31 -1.81
N LEU A 225 -5.96 -4.47 -2.45
CA LEU A 225 -4.76 -5.18 -2.85
C LEU A 225 -4.98 -5.81 -4.21
N VAL A 226 -3.99 -5.70 -5.08
CA VAL A 226 -3.88 -6.50 -6.29
C VAL A 226 -2.47 -7.09 -6.40
N THR A 227 -2.36 -8.34 -6.83
CA THR A 227 -1.10 -8.92 -7.31
C THR A 227 -1.31 -9.49 -8.71
N ARG A 228 -0.34 -9.24 -9.60
CA ARG A 228 -0.37 -9.70 -10.98
C ARG A 228 0.97 -10.33 -11.35
N LYS A 229 0.95 -11.46 -12.05
CA LYS A 229 2.16 -12.21 -12.42
C LYS A 229 2.63 -11.84 -13.82
N HIS A 230 3.93 -11.57 -13.96
CA HIS A 230 4.56 -11.31 -15.26
C HIS A 230 4.39 -12.53 -16.17
N PRO A 231 4.05 -12.35 -17.46
CA PRO A 231 3.73 -13.47 -18.37
C PRO A 231 4.92 -14.39 -18.65
N LEU A 232 6.15 -13.86 -18.59
CA LEU A 232 7.37 -14.56 -19.03
C LEU A 232 8.47 -14.69 -17.96
N ALA A 233 8.24 -14.23 -16.72
CA ALA A 233 9.27 -14.16 -15.70
C ALA A 233 8.71 -14.51 -14.32
N GLU A 234 9.57 -14.87 -13.37
CA GLU A 234 9.19 -15.05 -11.97
C GLU A 234 9.13 -13.71 -11.23
N THR A 235 8.42 -12.74 -11.82
CA THR A 235 8.22 -11.39 -11.29
C THR A 235 6.72 -11.14 -11.13
N TRP A 236 6.35 -10.50 -10.04
CA TRP A 236 4.97 -10.17 -9.72
C TRP A 236 4.87 -8.69 -9.40
N ALA A 237 3.92 -8.01 -10.02
CA ALA A 237 3.52 -6.68 -9.64
C ALA A 237 2.57 -6.75 -8.45
N TRP A 238 2.66 -5.78 -7.56
CA TRP A 238 1.69 -5.59 -6.49
C TRP A 238 1.34 -4.12 -6.34
N ALA A 239 0.09 -3.87 -5.92
CA ALA A 239 -0.35 -2.56 -5.47
C ALA A 239 -1.25 -2.69 -4.24
N LEU A 240 -1.06 -1.78 -3.30
CA LEU A 240 -1.87 -1.64 -2.09
C LEU A 240 -2.47 -0.24 -2.04
N GLU A 241 -3.73 -0.15 -1.61
CA GLU A 241 -4.37 1.12 -1.24
C GLU A 241 -4.86 1.04 0.20
N TRP A 242 -4.50 2.06 0.98
CA TRP A 242 -4.90 2.22 2.36
C TRP A 242 -5.76 3.46 2.53
N ASN A 243 -6.90 3.27 3.17
CA ASN A 243 -7.82 4.30 3.64
C ASN A 243 -8.21 5.34 2.58
N HIS A 244 -8.37 4.92 1.32
CA HIS A 244 -8.65 5.77 0.15
C HIS A 244 -7.64 6.90 -0.10
N ASN A 245 -6.48 6.86 0.54
CA ASN A 245 -5.55 8.00 0.58
C ASN A 245 -4.15 7.63 0.11
N ARG A 246 -3.62 6.50 0.55
CA ARG A 246 -2.23 6.12 0.27
C ARG A 246 -2.16 4.90 -0.63
N ARG A 247 -1.44 5.03 -1.75
CA ARG A 247 -1.05 3.90 -2.61
C ARG A 247 0.41 3.55 -2.42
N LEU A 248 0.71 2.26 -2.51
CA LEU A 248 2.06 1.71 -2.57
C LEU A 248 2.12 0.72 -3.72
N ILE A 249 3.18 0.81 -4.51
CA ILE A 249 3.40 -0.08 -5.65
C ILE A 249 4.81 -0.65 -5.65
N GLY A 250 4.96 -1.84 -6.22
CA GLY A 250 6.26 -2.45 -6.45
C GLY A 250 6.17 -3.82 -7.07
N PHE A 251 7.28 -4.55 -6.95
CA PHE A 251 7.41 -5.92 -7.42
C PHE A 251 7.89 -6.85 -6.30
N PHE A 252 7.63 -8.15 -6.44
CA PHE A 252 8.39 -9.20 -5.77
C PHE A 252 8.77 -10.28 -6.79
N GLY A 253 9.82 -11.05 -6.50
CA GLY A 253 10.40 -12.01 -7.44
C GLY A 253 11.72 -11.54 -8.05
N GLU A 254 11.99 -11.97 -9.28
CA GLU A 254 13.25 -11.68 -9.99
C GLU A 254 13.49 -10.17 -10.13
N ARG A 255 14.73 -9.74 -9.89
CA ARG A 255 15.10 -8.32 -9.88
C ARG A 255 15.24 -7.74 -11.28
N ASP A 256 15.86 -8.46 -12.20
CA ASP A 256 16.21 -7.90 -13.51
C ASP A 256 14.96 -7.53 -14.33
N PRO A 257 13.93 -8.39 -14.46
CA PRO A 257 12.70 -8.01 -15.17
C PRO A 257 11.98 -6.83 -14.50
N ALA A 258 11.96 -6.80 -13.15
CA ALA A 258 11.39 -5.68 -12.40
C ALA A 258 12.15 -4.37 -12.66
N GLN A 259 13.48 -4.42 -12.69
CA GLN A 259 14.33 -3.27 -12.92
C GLN A 259 14.19 -2.73 -14.34
N ASP A 260 14.08 -3.61 -15.34
CA ASP A 260 13.85 -3.22 -16.74
C ASP A 260 12.54 -2.47 -16.91
N ILE A 261 11.48 -2.93 -16.23
CA ILE A 261 10.20 -2.21 -16.20
C ILE A 261 10.37 -0.85 -15.54
N VAL A 262 11.00 -0.78 -14.35
CA VAL A 262 11.22 0.49 -13.63
C VAL A 262 12.02 1.48 -14.47
N ASN A 263 13.04 1.01 -15.20
CA ASN A 263 13.85 1.84 -16.09
C ASN A 263 13.04 2.44 -17.25
N SER A 264 11.94 1.79 -17.64
CA SER A 264 11.01 2.28 -18.67
C SER A 264 9.92 3.22 -18.13
N LEU A 265 9.77 3.34 -16.80
CA LEU A 265 8.78 4.22 -16.21
C LEU A 265 9.22 5.69 -16.31
N PRO A 266 8.29 6.63 -16.56
CA PRO A 266 8.57 8.06 -16.51
C PRO A 266 9.18 8.46 -15.16
N ARG A 267 10.24 9.27 -15.22
CA ARG A 267 10.79 9.88 -14.01
C ARG A 267 9.90 11.04 -13.57
N LEU A 268 9.65 11.13 -12.27
CA LEU A 268 8.98 12.30 -11.71
C LEU A 268 9.99 13.45 -11.59
N GLU A 269 9.82 14.46 -12.44
CA GLU A 269 10.67 15.65 -12.42
C GLU A 269 10.14 16.68 -11.42
N ALA A 270 11.03 17.15 -10.55
CA ALA A 270 10.77 18.28 -9.67
C ALA A 270 11.45 19.53 -10.24
N LYS A 271 10.76 20.68 -10.17
CA LYS A 271 11.32 21.97 -10.53
C LYS A 271 12.11 22.52 -9.34
N THR A 272 13.41 22.66 -9.50
CA THR A 272 14.27 23.34 -8.52
C THR A 272 14.04 24.85 -8.63
N VAL A 273 13.61 25.48 -7.53
CA VAL A 273 13.36 26.94 -7.44
C VAL A 273 14.42 27.66 -6.63
N TYR A 274 15.21 26.94 -5.86
CA TYR A 274 16.35 27.47 -5.11
C TYR A 274 17.43 26.40 -5.00
N GLN A 275 18.69 26.79 -5.17
CA GLN A 275 19.83 25.91 -4.96
C GLN A 275 21.04 26.71 -4.44
N ALA A 276 21.63 26.21 -3.37
CA ALA A 276 22.83 26.66 -2.69
C ALA A 276 23.71 25.42 -2.38
N PRO A 277 24.99 25.58 -1.95
CA PRO A 277 25.92 24.46 -1.80
C PRO A 277 25.42 23.29 -0.93
N ASN A 278 24.56 23.56 0.07
CA ASN A 278 24.05 22.56 1.00
C ASN A 278 22.51 22.52 1.08
N GLU A 279 21.82 23.28 0.23
CA GLU A 279 20.36 23.44 0.31
C GLU A 279 19.76 23.56 -1.09
N SER A 280 18.68 22.83 -1.34
CA SER A 280 17.88 23.02 -2.54
C SER A 280 16.40 22.94 -2.20
N LEU A 281 15.60 23.82 -2.80
CA LEU A 281 14.15 23.71 -2.79
C LEU A 281 13.70 23.27 -4.17
N SER A 282 13.05 22.12 -4.22
CA SER A 282 12.41 21.60 -5.43
C SER A 282 10.95 21.30 -5.13
N TYR A 283 10.08 21.54 -6.10
CA TYR A 283 8.66 21.23 -5.99
C TYR A 283 8.18 20.50 -7.24
N ARG A 284 7.14 19.69 -7.07
CA ARG A 284 6.39 19.10 -8.16
C ARG A 284 4.91 19.31 -7.86
N VAL A 285 4.14 19.61 -8.90
CA VAL A 285 2.68 19.71 -8.78
C VAL A 285 2.13 18.28 -8.80
N GLU A 286 1.36 17.95 -7.78
CA GLU A 286 0.67 16.66 -7.71
C GLU A 286 -0.41 16.58 -8.79
N THR A 287 -0.61 15.39 -9.37
CA THR A 287 -1.60 15.16 -10.42
C THR A 287 -2.65 14.17 -9.91
N PRO A 288 -3.91 14.59 -9.68
CA PRO A 288 -4.95 13.67 -9.26
C PRO A 288 -5.33 12.72 -10.42
N LEU A 289 -5.81 11.53 -10.07
CA LEU A 289 -6.38 10.57 -11.03
C LEU A 289 -7.91 10.63 -10.94
N GLY A 290 -8.59 10.70 -12.08
CA GLY A 290 -10.05 10.59 -12.14
C GLY A 290 -10.49 9.16 -11.81
N GLU A 291 -11.69 9.00 -11.26
CA GLU A 291 -12.20 7.67 -10.87
C GLU A 291 -12.39 6.75 -12.08
N ASP A 292 -12.83 7.29 -13.23
CA ASP A 292 -13.00 6.54 -14.48
C ASP A 292 -11.66 6.12 -15.11
N ASP A 293 -10.56 6.82 -14.80
CA ASP A 293 -9.22 6.51 -15.30
C ASP A 293 -8.49 5.48 -14.42
N ASP A 294 -9.04 5.13 -13.26
CA ASP A 294 -8.38 4.33 -12.24
C ASP A 294 -8.63 2.82 -12.41
N THR A 295 -7.81 2.20 -13.28
CA THR A 295 -7.93 0.76 -13.59
C THR A 295 -7.09 -0.15 -12.69
N LEU A 296 -6.35 0.41 -11.72
CA LEU A 296 -5.33 -0.33 -10.95
C LEU A 296 -5.91 -1.52 -10.17
N PHE A 297 -7.12 -1.37 -9.64
CA PHE A 297 -7.83 -2.40 -8.88
C PHE A 297 -9.05 -2.93 -9.65
N LEU A 298 -9.04 -2.86 -10.98
CA LEU A 298 -10.06 -3.52 -11.82
C LEU A 298 -9.54 -4.89 -12.26
N VAL A 299 -10.47 -5.84 -12.40
CA VAL A 299 -10.24 -7.13 -13.03
C VAL A 299 -11.06 -7.14 -14.31
N PHE A 300 -10.41 -7.36 -15.44
CA PHE A 300 -11.06 -7.44 -16.74
C PHE A 300 -11.27 -8.92 -17.06
N ASP A 301 -12.52 -9.34 -17.15
CA ASP A 301 -12.86 -10.69 -17.62
C ASP A 301 -12.87 -10.69 -19.15
N ASP A 302 -12.17 -11.66 -19.76
CA ASP A 302 -12.09 -11.84 -21.23
C ASP A 302 -13.46 -12.19 -21.87
N GLU A 303 -14.51 -12.44 -21.09
CA GLU A 303 -15.86 -12.76 -21.59
C GLU A 303 -16.60 -11.58 -22.24
N THR A 304 -16.02 -10.38 -22.24
CA THR A 304 -16.57 -9.21 -22.96
C THR A 304 -15.92 -8.95 -24.32
N ALA A 305 -15.09 -9.86 -24.82
CA ALA A 305 -14.79 -9.93 -26.25
C ALA A 305 -16.10 -10.22 -27.00
N LEU A 306 -16.76 -9.16 -27.46
CA LEU A 306 -17.85 -9.22 -28.42
C LEU A 306 -17.47 -10.22 -29.52
N PRO A 307 -18.40 -11.12 -29.94
CA PRO A 307 -18.13 -11.92 -31.11
C PRO A 307 -17.87 -10.97 -32.28
N ASP A 308 -16.75 -11.18 -32.98
CA ASP A 308 -16.46 -10.50 -34.24
C ASP A 308 -17.68 -10.65 -35.17
N ASP A 309 -18.31 -9.52 -35.53
CA ASP A 309 -19.20 -9.41 -36.68
C ASP A 309 -18.39 -9.20 -37.97
#